data_AF-A0A180ERG6-F1
#
_entry.id   AF-A0A180ERG6-F1
#
_cell.length_a   1.000
_cell.length_b   1.000
_cell.length_c   1.000
_cell.angle_alpha   90.00
_cell.angle_beta   90.00
_cell.angle_gamma   90.00
#
_symmetry.space_group_name_H-M   'P 1'
#
loop_
_entity.id
_entity.type
_entity.pdbx_description
1 polymer ?
#
loop_
_entity_poly.entity_id
_entity_poly.type
_entity_poly.pdbx_seq_one_letter_code
_entity_poly.pdbx_strand_id
1 'polypeptide(L)'
;MTTQQVADRLVEMVRTGKSDDAYLELFAENASSHEMPGVPGGDVQGRDNLIQKSKKWAENVAEIHTLTVTDPLIHGEFFTVGMSIDLTKKDGGRTGLEEEICVYHVRDGKIQSERFVYAMG
;
A
#
# COMPACT_ATOMS: atom_id res chain seq x y z
N MET A 1 -1.53 17.57 7.53
CA MET A 1 -1.79 16.42 8.43
C MET A 1 -0.50 16.10 9.18
N THR A 2 -0.56 15.63 10.42
CA THR A 2 0.59 15.03 11.12
C THR A 2 0.83 13.60 10.63
N THR A 3 2.00 12.99 10.92
CA THR A 3 2.26 11.58 10.61
C THR A 3 1.17 10.67 11.17
N GLN A 4 0.76 10.89 12.43
CA GLN A 4 -0.33 10.15 13.07
C GLN A 4 -1.64 10.28 12.28
N GLN A 5 -2.05 11.50 11.92
CA GLN A 5 -3.28 11.73 11.17
C GLN A 5 -3.27 11.05 9.79
N VAL A 6 -2.12 11.07 9.10
CA VAL A 6 -1.96 10.36 7.82
C VAL A 6 -2.08 8.85 8.02
N ALA A 7 -1.42 8.30 9.04
CA ALA A 7 -1.44 6.88 9.35
C ALA A 7 -2.85 6.39 9.72
N ASP A 8 -3.53 7.10 10.62
CA ASP A 8 -4.91 6.79 11.03
C ASP A 8 -5.86 6.82 9.84
N ARG A 9 -5.70 7.82 8.98
CA ARG A 9 -6.52 7.98 7.78
C ARG A 9 -6.27 6.86 6.76
N LEU A 10 -5.01 6.49 6.52
CA LEU A 10 -4.69 5.36 5.66
C LEU A 10 -5.33 4.07 6.18
N VAL A 11 -5.19 3.79 7.48
CA VAL A 11 -5.75 2.59 8.12
C VAL A 11 -7.28 2.56 8.05
N GLU A 12 -7.94 3.69 8.29
CA GLU A 12 -9.39 3.82 8.10
C GLU A 12 -9.81 3.52 6.66
N MET A 13 -9.10 4.08 5.67
CA MET A 13 -9.41 3.89 4.25
C MET A 13 -9.24 2.44 3.84
N VAL A 14 -8.17 1.77 4.28
CA VAL A 14 -7.97 0.33 4.01
C VAL A 14 -9.09 -0.51 4.64
N ARG A 15 -9.41 -0.27 5.93
CA ARG A 15 -10.49 -1.00 6.64
C ARG A 15 -11.87 -0.78 6.04
N THR A 16 -12.08 0.31 5.31
CA THR A 16 -13.36 0.67 4.67
C THR A 16 -13.38 0.41 3.16
N GLY A 17 -12.35 -0.24 2.61
CA GLY A 17 -12.28 -0.60 1.19
C GLY A 17 -12.04 0.57 0.24
N LYS A 18 -11.42 1.65 0.73
CA LYS A 18 -11.11 2.89 -0.01
C LYS A 18 -9.61 3.07 -0.26
N SER A 19 -8.86 1.98 -0.34
CA SER A 19 -7.40 2.02 -0.48
C SER A 19 -6.95 2.80 -1.73
N ASP A 20 -7.67 2.68 -2.85
CA ASP A 20 -7.33 3.40 -4.09
C ASP A 20 -7.45 4.93 -3.95
N ASP A 21 -8.43 5.40 -3.18
CA ASP A 21 -8.63 6.83 -2.93
C ASP A 21 -7.48 7.41 -2.08
N ALA A 22 -6.75 6.56 -1.34
CA ALA A 22 -5.64 7.00 -0.50
C ALA A 22 -4.52 7.63 -1.32
N TYR A 23 -4.27 7.16 -2.55
CA TYR A 23 -3.26 7.79 -3.42
C TYR A 23 -3.61 9.24 -3.73
N LEU A 24 -4.89 9.56 -3.96
CA LEU A 24 -5.33 10.93 -4.24
C LEU A 24 -5.30 11.80 -2.99
N GLU A 25 -5.76 11.25 -1.86
CA GLU A 25 -5.91 11.99 -0.61
C GLU A 25 -4.59 12.17 0.15
N LEU A 26 -3.76 11.13 0.23
CA LEU A 26 -2.63 11.06 1.17
C LEU A 26 -1.26 11.17 0.52
N PHE A 27 -1.10 10.82 -0.76
CA PHE A 27 0.22 10.80 -1.40
C PHE A 27 0.59 12.15 -2.03
N ALA A 28 1.89 12.47 -2.00
CA ALA A 28 2.47 13.59 -2.73
C ALA A 28 2.44 13.33 -4.24
N GLU A 29 2.41 14.40 -5.04
CA GLU A 29 2.37 14.29 -6.51
C GLU A 29 3.57 13.50 -7.07
N ASN A 30 4.74 13.69 -6.47
CA ASN A 30 5.97 13.00 -6.82
C ASN A 30 6.27 11.83 -5.86
N ALA A 31 5.29 11.20 -5.21
CA ALA A 31 5.57 10.10 -4.29
C ALA A 31 6.18 8.88 -5.00
N SER A 32 6.91 8.04 -4.26
CA SER A 32 7.51 6.79 -4.77
C SER A 32 6.99 5.54 -4.06
N SER A 33 7.02 4.41 -4.75
CA SER A 33 6.63 3.09 -4.23
C SER A 33 7.72 2.09 -4.55
N HIS A 34 8.07 1.25 -3.57
CA HIS A 34 9.21 0.34 -3.65
C HIS A 34 8.81 -1.06 -3.17
N GLU A 35 8.83 -2.03 -4.08
CA GLU A 35 8.79 -3.45 -3.72
C GLU A 35 10.10 -3.91 -3.06
N MET A 36 10.16 -5.19 -2.68
CA MET A 36 11.40 -5.83 -2.26
C MET A 36 12.48 -5.77 -3.36
N PRO A 37 13.77 -5.61 -2.99
CA PRO A 37 14.86 -5.59 -3.96
C PRO A 37 14.86 -6.84 -4.85
N GLY A 38 14.96 -6.63 -6.17
CA GLY A 38 14.98 -7.73 -7.16
C GLY A 38 13.64 -8.01 -7.82
N VAL A 39 12.53 -7.39 -7.37
CA VAL A 39 11.23 -7.47 -8.05
C VAL A 39 11.26 -6.64 -9.35
N PRO A 40 11.09 -7.26 -10.54
CA PRO A 40 11.13 -6.54 -11.82
C PRO A 40 10.01 -5.50 -11.91
N GLY A 41 10.36 -4.24 -12.16
CA GLY A 41 9.38 -3.14 -12.22
C GLY A 41 8.75 -2.81 -10.86
N GLY A 42 9.39 -3.21 -9.76
CA GLY A 42 8.88 -2.97 -8.40
C GLY A 42 8.96 -1.52 -7.93
N ASP A 43 9.83 -0.70 -8.54
CA ASP A 43 9.96 0.72 -8.22
C ASP A 43 9.11 1.58 -9.15
N VAL A 44 8.25 2.43 -8.57
CA VAL A 44 7.37 3.36 -9.30
C VAL A 44 7.47 4.75 -8.69
N GLN A 45 7.46 5.79 -9.54
CA GLN A 45 7.52 7.20 -9.14
C GLN A 45 6.37 8.00 -9.74
N GLY A 46 5.81 8.91 -8.95
CA GLY A 46 4.74 9.82 -9.34
C GLY A 46 3.38 9.24 -9.02
N ARG A 47 2.52 10.03 -8.36
CA ARG A 47 1.18 9.62 -7.91
C ARG A 47 0.33 9.03 -9.02
N ASP A 48 0.38 9.62 -10.21
CA ASP A 48 -0.38 9.12 -11.36
C ASP A 48 0.08 7.70 -11.75
N ASN A 49 1.37 7.42 -11.71
CA ASN A 49 1.89 6.07 -11.98
C ASN A 49 1.54 5.09 -10.85
N LEU A 50 1.50 5.54 -9.59
CA LEU A 50 1.02 4.72 -8.47
C LEU A 50 -0.45 4.34 -8.65
N ILE A 51 -1.30 5.28 -9.05
CA ILE A 51 -2.70 5.03 -9.36
C ILE A 51 -2.84 4.02 -10.51
N GLN A 52 -2.02 4.13 -11.55
CA GLN A 52 -2.02 3.14 -12.65
C GLN A 52 -1.54 1.77 -12.18
N LYS A 53 -0.51 1.69 -11.32
CA LYS A 53 -0.06 0.44 -10.69
C LYS A 53 -1.21 -0.22 -9.92
N SER A 54 -1.91 0.55 -9.08
CA SER A 54 -3.05 0.06 -8.29
C SER A 54 -4.18 -0.45 -9.16
N LYS A 55 -4.57 0.32 -10.19
CA LYS A 55 -5.59 -0.10 -11.17
C LYS A 55 -5.22 -1.39 -11.87
N LYS A 56 -3.98 -1.49 -12.36
CA LYS A 56 -3.49 -2.70 -13.02
C LYS A 56 -3.50 -3.91 -12.07
N TRP A 57 -3.15 -3.71 -10.80
CA TRP A 57 -3.25 -4.75 -9.79
C TRP A 57 -4.70 -5.19 -9.59
N ALA A 58 -5.62 -4.24 -9.35
CA ALA A 58 -7.04 -4.51 -9.16
C ALA A 58 -7.69 -5.17 -10.39
N GLU A 59 -7.29 -4.81 -11.60
CA GLU A 59 -7.74 -5.44 -12.84
C GLU A 59 -7.36 -6.92 -12.94
N ASN A 60 -6.32 -7.37 -12.24
CA ASN A 60 -5.93 -8.78 -12.21
C ASN A 60 -6.60 -9.56 -11.08
N VAL A 61 -7.25 -8.89 -10.14
CA VAL A 61 -7.98 -9.51 -9.03
C VAL A 61 -9.40 -9.87 -9.48
N ALA A 62 -9.83 -11.10 -9.19
CA ALA A 62 -11.20 -11.55 -9.39
C ALA A 62 -12.02 -11.40 -8.10
N GLU A 63 -11.44 -11.74 -6.95
CA GLU A 63 -12.11 -11.71 -5.65
C GLU A 63 -11.08 -11.50 -4.54
N ILE A 64 -11.41 -10.66 -3.55
CA ILE A 64 -10.65 -10.52 -2.31
C ILE A 64 -11.42 -11.27 -1.22
N HIS A 65 -10.81 -12.32 -0.66
CA HIS A 65 -11.40 -13.12 0.44
C HIS A 65 -11.18 -12.47 1.79
N THR A 66 -10.02 -11.86 1.97
CA THR A 66 -9.64 -11.19 3.22
C THR A 66 -8.66 -10.07 2.91
N LEU A 67 -8.85 -8.92 3.56
CA LEU A 67 -7.91 -7.82 3.62
C LEU A 67 -7.90 -7.29 5.06
N THR A 68 -6.76 -7.37 5.73
CA THR A 68 -6.59 -6.87 7.10
C THR A 68 -5.43 -5.90 7.18
N VAL A 69 -5.51 -4.98 8.13
CA VAL A 69 -4.44 -4.01 8.42
C VAL A 69 -4.35 -3.79 9.93
N THR A 70 -3.12 -3.81 10.44
CA THR A 70 -2.85 -3.55 11.86
C THR A 70 -3.12 -2.09 12.22
N ASP A 71 -3.10 -1.78 13.51
CA ASP A 71 -2.92 -0.39 13.92
C ASP A 71 -1.51 0.09 13.54
N PRO A 72 -1.34 1.40 13.27
CA PRO A 72 -0.06 1.91 12.81
C PRO A 72 0.92 2.05 13.97
N LEU A 73 2.21 1.79 13.70
CA LEU A 73 3.32 2.20 14.56
C LEU A 73 3.96 3.45 13.99
N ILE A 74 4.06 4.52 14.79
CA ILE A 74 4.56 5.82 14.35
C ILE A 74 5.92 6.11 15.01
N HIS A 75 6.86 6.62 14.23
CA HIS A 75 8.12 7.14 14.72
C HIS A 75 8.61 8.33 13.88
N GLY A 76 8.47 9.55 14.41
CA GLY A 76 8.86 10.78 13.72
C GLY A 76 8.07 11.01 12.43
N GLU A 77 8.78 11.11 11.31
CA GLU A 77 8.20 11.26 9.97
C GLU A 77 7.75 9.93 9.35
N PHE A 78 7.92 8.81 10.04
CA PHE A 78 7.61 7.49 9.50
C PHE A 78 6.46 6.83 10.25
N PHE A 79 5.72 6.00 9.54
CA PHE A 79 4.83 5.01 10.16
C PHE A 79 4.86 3.69 9.40
N THR A 80 4.40 2.63 10.05
CA THR A 80 4.28 1.31 9.44
C THR A 80 3.01 0.59 9.86
N VAL A 81 2.52 -0.29 8.99
CA VAL A 81 1.40 -1.20 9.24
C VAL A 81 1.77 -2.58 8.73
N GLY A 82 1.22 -3.62 9.35
CA GLY A 82 1.13 -4.93 8.72
C GLY A 82 -0.14 -5.02 7.87
N MET A 83 -0.02 -5.56 6.66
CA MET A 83 -1.14 -5.86 5.77
C MET A 83 -1.16 -7.36 5.47
N SER A 84 -2.34 -7.96 5.49
CA SER A 84 -2.53 -9.33 5.01
C SER A 84 -3.66 -9.37 3.99
N ILE A 85 -3.45 -10.13 2.91
CA ILE A 85 -4.43 -10.26 1.83
C ILE A 85 -4.52 -11.71 1.34
N ASP A 86 -5.74 -12.18 1.13
CA ASP A 86 -6.02 -13.44 0.43
C ASP A 86 -6.96 -13.15 -0.73
N LEU A 87 -6.52 -13.45 -1.95
CA LEU A 87 -7.25 -13.12 -3.16
C LEU A 87 -7.21 -14.25 -4.19
N THR A 88 -8.22 -14.25 -5.05
CA THR A 88 -8.24 -15.01 -6.30
C THR A 88 -7.95 -14.07 -7.46
N LYS A 89 -6.99 -14.42 -8.32
CA LYS A 89 -6.67 -13.72 -9.57
C LYS A 89 -7.62 -14.15 -10.68
N LYS A 90 -7.76 -13.33 -11.74
CA LYS A 90 -8.64 -13.62 -12.89
C LYS A 90 -8.27 -14.86 -13.69
N ASP A 91 -7.02 -15.33 -13.59
CA ASP A 91 -6.58 -16.60 -14.17
C ASP A 91 -7.00 -17.83 -13.33
N GLY A 92 -7.66 -17.61 -12.19
CA GLY A 92 -8.11 -18.66 -11.27
C GLY A 92 -7.08 -19.01 -10.18
N GLY A 93 -5.90 -18.40 -10.18
CA GLY A 93 -4.88 -18.62 -9.15
C GLY A 93 -5.26 -17.95 -7.83
N ARG A 94 -5.26 -18.71 -6.72
CA ARG A 94 -5.39 -18.17 -5.36
C ARG A 94 -4.01 -18.00 -4.74
N THR A 95 -3.77 -16.86 -4.12
CA THR A 95 -2.47 -16.53 -3.49
C THR A 95 -2.27 -17.27 -2.17
N GLY A 96 -3.36 -17.58 -1.46
CA GLY A 96 -3.29 -17.84 -0.02
C GLY A 96 -3.15 -16.52 0.75
N LEU A 97 -2.90 -16.60 2.06
CA LEU A 97 -2.67 -15.41 2.88
C LEU A 97 -1.25 -14.88 2.62
N GLU A 98 -1.16 -13.79 1.87
CA GLU A 98 0.06 -13.00 1.70
C GLU A 98 0.16 -11.99 2.86
N GLU A 99 1.36 -11.80 3.41
CA GLU A 99 1.62 -10.92 4.55
C GLU A 99 2.80 -10.01 4.24
N GLU A 100 2.63 -8.71 4.49
CA GLU A 100 3.65 -7.70 4.27
C GLU A 100 3.67 -6.63 5.36
N ILE A 101 4.83 -6.00 5.52
CA ILE A 101 4.99 -4.77 6.28
C ILE A 101 5.12 -3.61 5.31
N CYS A 102 4.23 -2.63 5.43
CA CYS A 102 4.25 -1.42 4.64
C CYS A 102 4.88 -0.30 5.46
N VAL A 103 5.92 0.33 4.95
CA VAL A 103 6.63 1.45 5.60
C VAL A 103 6.40 2.72 4.79
N TYR A 104 5.97 3.78 5.47
CA TYR A 104 5.63 5.06 4.84
C TYR A 104 6.48 6.19 5.40
N HIS A 105 7.00 7.04 4.51
CA HIS A 105 7.61 8.32 4.88
C HIS A 105 6.62 9.46 4.63
N VAL A 106 6.37 10.28 5.64
CA VAL A 106 5.46 11.42 5.60
C VAL A 106 6.23 12.72 5.74
N ARG A 107 5.96 13.66 4.83
CA ARG A 107 6.47 15.03 4.91
C ARG A 107 5.41 15.99 4.40
N ASP A 108 5.30 17.16 5.03
CA ASP A 108 4.30 18.19 4.69
C ASP A 108 2.86 17.65 4.68
N GLY A 109 2.59 16.65 5.52
CA GLY A 109 1.30 15.99 5.64
C GLY A 109 0.90 15.12 4.46
N LYS A 110 1.87 14.68 3.66
CA LYS A 110 1.70 13.75 2.54
C LYS A 110 2.69 12.60 2.62
N ILE A 111 2.30 11.43 2.13
CA ILE A 111 3.18 10.28 1.92
C ILE A 111 4.10 10.60 0.75
N GLN A 112 5.40 10.64 1.04
CA GLN A 112 6.47 10.86 0.07
C GLN A 112 6.95 9.55 -0.54
N SER A 113 6.96 8.48 0.26
CA SER A 113 7.31 7.15 -0.21
C SER A 113 6.61 6.06 0.57
N GLU A 114 6.41 4.94 -0.09
CA GLU A 114 6.02 3.65 0.50
C GLU A 114 7.04 2.56 0.14
N ARG A 115 7.21 1.61 1.03
CA ARG A 115 8.05 0.41 0.81
C ARG A 115 7.37 -0.82 1.39
N PHE A 116 7.35 -1.88 0.60
CA PHE A 116 6.83 -3.19 1.00
C PHE A 116 7.96 -4.11 1.42
N VAL A 117 7.75 -4.83 2.52
CA VAL A 117 8.69 -5.80 3.08
C VAL A 117 7.95 -7.11 3.33
N TYR A 118 8.32 -8.15 2.59
CA TYR A 118 7.75 -9.49 2.67
C TYR A 118 8.82 -10.55 2.33
N ALA A 119 8.54 -11.80 2.68
CA ALA A 119 9.44 -12.90 2.35
C ALA A 119 9.43 -13.16 0.84
N MET A 120 10.60 -13.17 0.20
CA MET A 120 10.74 -13.62 -1.18
C MET A 120 11.10 -15.12 -1.19
N GLY A 121 10.32 -15.92 -1.93
CA GLY A 121 10.55 -17.35 -2.14
C GLY A 121 11.61 -17.66 -3.18
#